data_AF-A0A7K2XC58-F1
#
_entry.id   AF-A0A7K2XC58-F1
#
_cell.length_a   1.000
_cell.length_b   1.000
_cell.length_c   1.000
_cell.angle_alpha   90.00
_cell.angle_beta   90.00
_cell.angle_gamma   90.00
#
_symmetry.space_group_name_H-M   'P 1'
#
loop_
_entity.id
_entity.type
_entity.pdbx_description
1 polymer ?
#
loop_
_entity_poly.entity_id
_entity_poly.type
_entity_poly.pdbx_seq_one_letter_code
_entity_poly.pdbx_strand_id
1 'polypeptide(L)'
;PGRSAGPAAYDVRIDVEDDGVLRWLPEQVVSVEGSHLRMRTTVELAPTARLVLREEQVLGRHGEPPGTLVTRLTVRRAGHPLLDQELSFGPGAPGGWDGGAVLGGHRATGQLLVVDPAFEEKPVETRLLGEHAVIAPLAGPAALVTAVAPDALALRRLLDTALDALAPF
;
A
#
# COMPACT_ATOMS: atom_id res chain seq x y z
N PRO A 1 -17.47 -0.28 -20.28
CA PRO A 1 -16.24 -0.02 -21.08
C PRO A 1 -15.99 1.49 -21.23
N GLY A 2 -14.76 1.94 -20.97
CA GLY A 2 -14.37 3.35 -21.17
C GLY A 2 -14.45 3.74 -22.65
N ARG A 3 -14.74 5.02 -22.93
CA ARG A 3 -14.88 5.55 -24.30
C ARG A 3 -13.54 5.66 -25.04
N SER A 4 -12.41 5.50 -24.35
CA SER A 4 -11.06 5.53 -24.92
C SER A 4 -10.31 4.23 -24.58
N ALA A 5 -9.39 3.84 -25.47
CA ALA A 5 -8.54 2.65 -25.32
C ALA A 5 -7.36 2.84 -24.34
N GLY A 6 -7.39 3.91 -23.54
CA GLY A 6 -6.34 4.22 -22.57
C GLY A 6 -6.47 3.42 -21.27
N PRO A 7 -5.43 3.41 -20.42
CA PRO A 7 -5.50 2.83 -19.08
C PRO A 7 -6.64 3.47 -18.28
N ALA A 8 -7.32 2.68 -17.45
CA ALA A 8 -8.16 3.21 -16.39
C ALA A 8 -7.28 3.93 -15.36
N ALA A 9 -7.82 4.99 -14.75
CA ALA A 9 -7.14 5.76 -13.72
C ALA A 9 -7.98 5.80 -12.44
N TYR A 10 -7.31 5.68 -11.30
CA TYR A 10 -7.87 5.92 -9.97
C TYR A 10 -6.93 6.83 -9.20
N ASP A 11 -7.28 8.12 -9.13
CA ASP A 11 -6.48 9.16 -8.51
C ASP A 11 -7.14 9.62 -7.21
N VAL A 12 -6.39 9.57 -6.11
CA VAL A 12 -6.81 10.00 -4.77
C VAL A 12 -5.85 11.06 -4.28
N ARG A 13 -6.40 12.18 -3.81
CA ARG A 13 -5.64 13.23 -3.12
C ARG A 13 -6.20 13.40 -1.71
N ILE A 14 -5.29 13.41 -0.73
CA ILE A 14 -5.58 13.55 0.68
C ILE A 14 -4.71 14.68 1.22
N ASP A 15 -5.34 15.61 1.93
CA ASP A 15 -4.65 16.66 2.68
C ASP A 15 -5.17 16.55 4.13
N VAL A 16 -4.26 16.35 5.09
CA VAL A 16 -4.59 16.25 6.53
C VAL A 16 -3.87 17.35 7.28
N GLU A 17 -4.65 18.29 7.82
CA GLU A 17 -4.16 19.45 8.56
C GLU A 17 -3.70 19.09 9.99
N ASP A 18 -3.12 20.07 10.68
CA ASP A 18 -2.59 19.91 12.03
C ASP A 18 -3.63 19.28 12.97
N ASP A 19 -3.17 18.35 13.79
CA ASP A 19 -3.92 17.54 14.75
C ASP A 19 -5.05 16.69 14.12
N GLY A 20 -5.16 16.69 12.78
CA GLY A 20 -6.08 15.86 12.02
C GLY A 20 -5.66 14.39 12.05
N VAL A 21 -6.66 13.50 12.06
CA VAL A 21 -6.47 12.05 12.01
C VAL A 21 -7.30 11.48 10.87
N LEU A 22 -6.67 10.76 9.95
CA LEU A 22 -7.36 10.05 8.88
C LEU A 22 -7.05 8.56 8.90
N ARG A 23 -8.10 7.73 8.82
CA ARG A 23 -8.01 6.30 8.55
C ARG A 23 -8.56 6.02 7.15
N TRP A 24 -7.67 5.92 6.17
CA TRP A 24 -7.99 5.58 4.78
C TRP A 24 -7.77 4.09 4.52
N LEU A 25 -8.84 3.30 4.66
CA LEU A 25 -8.83 1.84 4.58
C LEU A 25 -9.78 1.33 3.48
N PRO A 26 -9.54 1.67 2.19
CA PRO A 26 -10.42 1.26 1.09
C PRO A 26 -10.48 -0.26 0.93
N GLU A 27 -11.46 -0.71 0.17
CA GLU A 27 -11.56 -2.13 -0.21
C GLU A 27 -10.49 -2.55 -1.21
N GLN A 28 -10.26 -3.87 -1.25
CA GLN A 28 -9.22 -4.51 -2.05
C GLN A 28 -9.45 -4.31 -3.55
N VAL A 29 -8.39 -4.00 -4.29
CA VAL A 29 -8.45 -3.86 -5.75
C VAL A 29 -8.08 -5.17 -6.42
N VAL A 30 -8.93 -5.67 -7.31
CA VAL A 30 -8.65 -6.88 -8.10
C VAL A 30 -8.22 -6.48 -9.51
N SER A 31 -6.96 -6.78 -9.88
CA SER A 31 -6.44 -6.63 -11.24
C SER A 31 -6.75 -7.88 -12.06
N VAL A 32 -7.80 -7.83 -12.89
CA VAL A 32 -8.28 -8.98 -13.68
C VAL A 32 -7.66 -9.02 -15.08
N GLU A 33 -7.75 -10.16 -15.75
CA GLU A 33 -7.20 -10.36 -17.09
C GLU A 33 -7.68 -9.27 -18.07
N GLY A 34 -6.75 -8.75 -18.88
CA GLY A 34 -7.03 -7.68 -19.85
C GLY A 34 -7.24 -6.28 -19.24
N SER A 35 -7.24 -6.12 -17.91
CA SER A 35 -7.29 -4.80 -17.31
C SER A 35 -5.96 -4.06 -17.45
N HIS A 36 -6.03 -2.73 -17.52
CA HIS A 36 -4.89 -1.83 -17.46
C HIS A 36 -5.27 -0.67 -16.54
N LEU A 37 -4.81 -0.72 -15.30
CA LEU A 37 -5.15 0.24 -14.25
C LEU A 37 -3.91 0.98 -13.75
N ARG A 38 -4.04 2.29 -13.60
CA ARG A 38 -3.08 3.15 -12.93
C ARG A 38 -3.73 3.75 -11.68
N MET A 39 -3.14 3.50 -10.52
CA MET A 39 -3.57 4.08 -9.25
C MET A 39 -2.54 5.09 -8.78
N ARG A 40 -2.99 6.26 -8.35
CA ARG A 40 -2.14 7.26 -7.71
C ARG A 40 -2.81 7.76 -6.45
N THR A 41 -2.08 7.67 -5.35
CA THR A 41 -2.48 8.26 -4.07
C THR A 41 -1.43 9.31 -3.69
N THR A 42 -1.87 10.56 -3.51
CA THR A 42 -1.01 11.64 -3.03
C THR A 42 -1.53 12.14 -1.69
N VAL A 43 -0.65 12.15 -0.69
CA VAL A 43 -1.00 12.57 0.67
C VAL A 43 -0.08 13.69 1.13
N GLU A 44 -0.66 14.81 1.54
CA GLU A 44 0.03 15.90 2.23
C GLU A 44 -0.40 15.90 3.71
N LEU A 45 0.58 15.79 4.61
CA LEU A 45 0.36 15.80 6.05
C LEU A 45 0.99 17.07 6.66
N ALA A 46 0.22 17.76 7.48
CA ALA A 46 0.76 18.77 8.37
C ALA A 46 1.68 18.13 9.45
N PRO A 47 2.54 18.91 10.13
CA PRO A 47 3.49 18.38 11.10
C PRO A 47 2.86 17.48 12.18
N THR A 48 1.69 17.82 12.72
CA THR A 48 1.08 17.02 13.81
C THR A 48 0.00 16.04 13.35
N ALA A 49 -0.26 15.97 12.04
CA ALA A 49 -1.27 15.08 11.47
C ALA A 49 -0.92 13.59 11.65
N ARG A 50 -1.95 12.75 11.77
CA ARG A 50 -1.84 11.29 11.83
C ARG A 50 -2.57 10.63 10.67
N LEU A 51 -1.97 9.57 10.15
CA LEU A 51 -2.50 8.83 9.02
C LEU A 51 -2.40 7.33 9.29
N VAL A 52 -3.48 6.62 8.98
CA VAL A 52 -3.48 5.19 8.74
C VAL A 52 -3.96 4.97 7.32
N LEU A 53 -3.11 4.41 6.46
CA LEU A 53 -3.42 4.19 5.06
C LEU A 53 -3.13 2.74 4.69
N ARG A 54 -4.12 2.05 4.12
CA ARG A 54 -3.98 0.68 3.61
C ARG A 54 -4.19 0.62 2.11
N GLU A 55 -3.33 -0.11 1.42
CA GLU A 55 -3.52 -0.48 0.02
C GLU A 55 -3.40 -2.00 -0.12
N GLU A 56 -4.34 -2.61 -0.85
CA GLU A 56 -4.39 -4.06 -1.07
C GLU A 56 -4.68 -4.37 -2.55
N GLN A 57 -3.84 -5.20 -3.16
CA GLN A 57 -3.88 -5.59 -4.56
C GLN A 57 -4.00 -7.10 -4.68
N VAL A 58 -5.05 -7.55 -5.35
CA VAL A 58 -5.31 -8.95 -5.68
C VAL A 58 -5.08 -9.13 -7.17
N LEU A 59 -4.15 -10.01 -7.52
CA LEU A 59 -3.69 -10.24 -8.88
C LEU A 59 -4.47 -11.40 -9.51
N GLY A 60 -5.52 -11.04 -10.26
CA GLY A 60 -6.48 -11.95 -10.90
C GLY A 60 -7.49 -12.53 -9.91
N ARG A 61 -8.66 -12.95 -10.42
CA ARG A 61 -9.58 -13.81 -9.67
C ARG A 61 -9.02 -15.22 -9.53
N HIS A 62 -9.73 -16.08 -8.81
CA HIS A 62 -9.35 -17.49 -8.66
C HIS A 62 -9.12 -18.16 -10.02
N GLY A 63 -7.92 -18.69 -10.25
CA GLY A 63 -7.52 -19.34 -11.51
C GLY A 63 -7.31 -18.40 -12.70
N GLU A 64 -7.59 -17.10 -12.56
CA GLU A 64 -7.46 -16.11 -13.63
C GLU A 64 -6.09 -15.40 -13.55
N PRO A 65 -5.41 -15.14 -14.69
CA PRO A 65 -4.23 -14.28 -14.72
C PRO A 65 -4.55 -12.81 -14.35
N PRO A 66 -3.57 -12.03 -13.85
CA PRO A 66 -3.78 -10.62 -13.61
C PRO A 66 -3.74 -9.78 -14.88
N GLY A 67 -4.32 -8.58 -14.80
CA GLY A 67 -4.06 -7.50 -15.76
C GLY A 67 -2.84 -6.67 -15.39
N THR A 68 -2.60 -5.60 -16.15
CA THR A 68 -1.54 -4.62 -15.87
C THR A 68 -2.00 -3.65 -14.78
N LEU A 69 -1.26 -3.58 -13.69
CA LEU A 69 -1.52 -2.66 -12.59
C LEU A 69 -0.25 -1.88 -12.27
N VAL A 70 -0.35 -0.56 -12.25
CA VAL A 70 0.70 0.33 -11.71
C VAL A 70 0.09 1.13 -10.57
N THR A 71 0.70 1.09 -9.40
CA THR A 71 0.31 1.91 -8.24
C THR A 71 1.44 2.85 -7.85
N ARG A 72 1.11 4.08 -7.48
CA ARG A 72 2.06 5.03 -6.90
C ARG A 72 1.46 5.69 -5.67
N LEU A 73 2.18 5.61 -4.56
CA LEU A 73 1.87 6.28 -3.31
C LEU A 73 2.95 7.30 -3.01
N THR A 74 2.57 8.57 -2.93
CA THR A 74 3.47 9.65 -2.52
C THR A 74 2.89 10.30 -1.27
N VAL A 75 3.64 10.27 -0.17
CA VAL A 75 3.29 10.88 1.10
C VAL A 75 4.35 11.89 1.47
N ARG A 76 3.91 13.11 1.77
CA ARG A 76 4.77 14.19 2.27
C ARG A 76 4.26 14.61 3.64
N ARG A 77 5.18 14.95 4.53
CA ARG A 77 4.89 15.56 5.83
C ARG A 77 5.66 16.87 5.94
N ALA A 78 4.98 17.93 6.37
CA ALA A 78 5.55 19.26 6.48
C ALA A 78 6.26 19.72 5.18
N GLY A 79 5.70 19.35 4.02
CA GLY A 79 6.28 19.64 2.72
C GLY A 79 7.50 18.78 2.33
N HIS A 80 7.94 17.83 3.15
CA HIS A 80 9.07 16.93 2.86
C HIS A 80 8.60 15.51 2.49
N PRO A 81 9.21 14.83 1.49
CA PRO A 81 8.89 13.45 1.18
C PRO A 81 9.12 12.52 2.38
N LEU A 82 8.09 11.74 2.73
CA LEU A 82 8.14 10.69 3.74
C LEU A 82 8.16 9.30 3.10
N LEU A 83 7.39 9.12 2.02
CA LEU A 83 7.36 7.91 1.19
C LEU A 83 7.07 8.31 -0.26
N ASP A 84 7.80 7.75 -1.22
CA ASP A 84 7.44 7.77 -2.64
C ASP A 84 7.71 6.36 -3.19
N GLN A 85 6.65 5.60 -3.41
CA GLN A 85 6.71 4.20 -3.79
C GLN A 85 5.88 3.97 -5.04
N GLU A 86 6.46 3.24 -5.99
CA GLU A 86 5.78 2.77 -7.19
C GLU A 86 5.89 1.25 -7.30
N LEU A 87 4.77 0.58 -7.56
CA LEU A 87 4.70 -0.86 -7.77
C LEU A 87 4.05 -1.14 -9.12
N SER A 88 4.56 -2.14 -9.83
CA SER A 88 4.06 -2.56 -11.14
C SER A 88 3.89 -4.06 -11.19
N PHE A 89 2.71 -4.52 -11.60
CA PHE A 89 2.34 -5.93 -11.67
C PHE A 89 1.69 -6.30 -12.99
N GLY A 90 1.78 -7.58 -13.34
CA GLY A 90 1.16 -8.15 -14.53
C GLY A 90 1.95 -7.93 -15.82
N PRO A 91 1.34 -8.23 -16.99
CA PRO A 91 2.07 -8.34 -18.26
C PRO A 91 2.70 -7.03 -18.77
N GLY A 92 2.23 -5.87 -18.30
CA GLY A 92 2.82 -4.57 -18.62
C GLY A 92 3.91 -4.09 -17.66
N ALA A 93 4.21 -4.84 -16.59
CA ALA A 93 5.27 -4.51 -15.64
C ALA A 93 6.66 -4.92 -16.16
N PRO A 94 7.76 -4.36 -15.62
CA PRO A 94 9.09 -4.91 -15.83
C PRO A 94 9.13 -6.40 -15.48
N GLY A 95 9.95 -7.17 -16.20
CA GLY A 95 10.08 -8.60 -15.95
C GLY A 95 10.49 -8.93 -14.51
N GLY A 96 10.01 -10.06 -13.98
CA GLY A 96 10.35 -10.54 -12.64
C GLY A 96 9.44 -10.05 -11.51
N TRP A 97 8.33 -9.37 -11.82
CA TRP A 97 7.33 -8.94 -10.84
C TRP A 97 6.72 -10.11 -10.05
N ASP A 98 6.69 -11.33 -10.63
CA ASP A 98 6.22 -12.56 -9.99
C ASP A 98 7.36 -13.39 -9.36
N GLY A 99 8.61 -12.96 -9.53
CA GLY A 99 9.80 -13.65 -9.03
C GLY A 99 10.01 -13.51 -7.51
N GLY A 100 10.93 -14.31 -6.96
CA GLY A 100 11.20 -14.38 -5.52
C GLY A 100 11.66 -13.07 -4.85
N ALA A 101 12.16 -12.11 -5.63
CA ALA A 101 12.54 -10.79 -5.12
C ALA A 101 11.35 -9.81 -5.00
N VAL A 102 10.19 -10.14 -5.57
CA VAL A 102 9.02 -9.26 -5.60
C VAL A 102 7.82 -9.94 -4.94
N LEU A 103 7.10 -10.79 -5.66
CA LEU A 103 5.91 -11.48 -5.12
C LEU A 103 6.16 -12.92 -4.75
N GLY A 104 7.23 -13.57 -5.23
CA GLY A 104 7.49 -14.98 -4.93
C GLY A 104 6.32 -15.91 -5.28
N GLY A 105 5.61 -15.62 -6.39
CA GLY A 105 4.42 -16.38 -6.80
C GLY A 105 3.13 -16.10 -6.01
N HIS A 106 3.15 -15.21 -5.02
CA HIS A 106 1.94 -14.79 -4.29
C HIS A 106 0.97 -14.00 -5.17
N ARG A 107 -0.32 -14.12 -4.86
CA ARG A 107 -1.42 -13.55 -5.66
C ARG A 107 -2.01 -12.30 -5.04
N ALA A 108 -1.69 -12.00 -3.79
CA ALA A 108 -2.11 -10.79 -3.10
C ALA A 108 -0.88 -10.09 -2.52
N THR A 109 -0.88 -8.77 -2.60
CA THR A 109 0.16 -7.92 -2.02
C THR A 109 -0.50 -6.66 -1.47
N GLY A 110 0.11 -6.07 -0.45
CA GLY A 110 -0.44 -4.87 0.15
C GLY A 110 0.50 -4.24 1.15
N GLN A 111 0.09 -3.08 1.62
CA GLN A 111 0.83 -2.29 2.57
C GLN A 111 -0.08 -1.57 3.55
N LEU A 112 0.46 -1.32 4.74
CA LEU A 112 -0.13 -0.44 5.74
C LEU A 112 0.91 0.61 6.12
N LEU A 113 0.60 1.88 5.87
CA LEU A 113 1.38 3.01 6.33
C LEU A 113 0.69 3.62 7.55
N VAL A 114 1.44 3.74 8.65
CA VAL A 114 1.02 4.49 9.84
C VAL A 114 1.97 5.65 10.03
N VAL A 115 1.44 6.88 10.05
CA VAL A 115 2.17 8.10 10.40
C VAL A 115 1.61 8.61 11.71
N ASP A 116 2.46 8.69 12.73
CA ASP A 116 2.12 9.21 14.05
C ASP A 116 3.33 9.96 14.62
N PRO A 117 3.24 11.26 14.93
CA PRO A 117 4.32 12.02 15.54
C PRO A 117 4.98 11.35 16.75
N ALA A 118 4.25 10.50 17.50
CA ALA A 118 4.84 9.73 18.60
C ALA A 118 6.00 8.80 18.18
N PHE A 119 6.07 8.42 16.90
CA PHE A 119 7.17 7.63 16.35
C PHE A 119 8.47 8.41 16.18
N GLU A 120 8.48 9.75 16.28
CA GLU A 120 9.74 10.53 16.36
C GLU A 120 10.52 10.21 17.64
N GLU A 121 9.83 10.09 18.77
CA GLU A 121 10.45 9.79 20.06
C GLU A 121 10.72 8.30 20.24
N LYS A 122 9.78 7.46 19.75
CA LYS A 122 9.86 6.01 19.86
C LYS A 122 9.57 5.37 18.50
N PRO A 123 10.58 5.27 17.62
CA PRO A 123 10.43 4.59 16.34
C PRO A 123 9.98 3.15 16.52
N VAL A 124 9.20 2.64 15.56
CA VAL A 124 8.85 1.23 15.53
C VAL A 124 10.11 0.39 15.27
N GLU A 125 10.19 -0.76 15.92
CA GLU A 125 11.27 -1.71 15.64
C GLU A 125 10.96 -2.55 14.40
N THR A 126 11.99 -2.79 13.58
CA THR A 126 11.87 -3.70 12.45
C THR A 126 11.60 -5.11 12.96
N ARG A 127 10.50 -5.71 12.50
CA ARG A 127 10.16 -7.09 12.87
C ARG A 127 9.32 -7.76 11.80
N LEU A 128 9.48 -9.07 11.70
CA LEU A 128 8.60 -9.90 10.88
C LEU A 128 7.21 -10.02 11.53
N LEU A 129 6.19 -10.05 10.68
CA LEU A 129 4.82 -10.35 11.05
C LEU A 129 4.38 -11.61 10.29
N GLY A 130 4.59 -12.77 10.91
CA GLY A 130 4.49 -14.04 10.21
C GLY A 130 5.63 -14.22 9.20
N GLU A 131 5.42 -15.07 8.19
CA GLU A 131 6.44 -15.41 7.20
C GLU A 131 6.49 -14.40 6.04
N HIS A 132 5.41 -13.69 5.76
CA HIS A 132 5.23 -12.96 4.50
C HIS A 132 4.96 -11.46 4.68
N ALA A 133 5.20 -10.92 5.87
CA ALA A 133 5.10 -9.49 6.12
C ALA A 133 6.21 -9.00 7.04
N VAL A 134 6.58 -7.73 6.85
CA VAL A 134 7.56 -7.03 7.68
C VAL A 134 7.01 -5.67 8.07
N ILE A 135 7.26 -5.28 9.32
CA ILE A 135 7.07 -3.93 9.82
C ILE A 135 8.45 -3.29 9.84
N ALA A 136 8.60 -2.10 9.28
CA ALA A 136 9.84 -1.34 9.30
C ALA A 136 9.57 0.17 9.56
N PRO A 137 10.46 0.86 10.29
CA PRO A 137 10.39 2.31 10.42
C PRO A 137 10.81 2.98 9.11
N LEU A 138 10.23 4.16 8.85
CA LEU A 138 10.71 5.09 7.82
C LEU A 138 11.62 6.15 8.47
N ALA A 139 12.27 6.99 7.65
CA ALA A 139 13.16 8.04 8.13
C ALA A 139 12.46 9.16 8.93
N GLY A 140 11.12 9.23 8.89
CA GLY A 140 10.31 10.14 9.69
C GLY A 140 9.40 9.38 10.69
N PRO A 141 8.42 10.05 11.31
CA PRO A 141 7.51 9.47 12.30
C PRO A 141 6.49 8.50 11.66
N ALA A 142 6.98 7.45 11.01
CA ALA A 142 6.14 6.52 10.28
C ALA A 142 6.67 5.08 10.31
N ALA A 143 5.71 4.16 10.24
CA ALA A 143 5.91 2.73 10.11
C ALA A 143 5.29 2.28 8.79
N LEU A 144 6.03 1.49 8.02
CA LEU A 144 5.53 0.82 6.82
C LEU A 144 5.47 -0.68 7.08
N VAL A 145 4.32 -1.26 6.80
CA VAL A 145 4.11 -2.70 6.71
C VAL A 145 4.02 -3.05 5.24
N THR A 146 4.83 -4.00 4.79
CA THR A 146 4.68 -4.60 3.46
C THR A 146 4.39 -6.08 3.62
N ALA A 147 3.47 -6.59 2.80
CA ALA A 147 3.02 -7.97 2.88
C ALA A 147 2.76 -8.55 1.49
N VAL A 148 3.07 -9.83 1.33
CA VAL A 148 2.61 -10.68 0.24
C VAL A 148 1.82 -11.85 0.82
N ALA A 149 0.89 -12.40 0.07
CA ALA A 149 0.03 -13.48 0.55
C ALA A 149 -0.52 -14.34 -0.59
N PRO A 150 -0.83 -15.63 -0.33
CA PRO A 150 -1.41 -16.51 -1.33
C PRO A 150 -2.79 -16.04 -1.82
N ASP A 151 -3.55 -15.30 -1.01
CA ASP A 151 -4.87 -14.81 -1.34
C ASP A 151 -5.24 -13.53 -0.57
N ALA A 152 -6.37 -12.94 -0.95
CA ALA A 152 -6.87 -11.69 -0.41
C ALA A 152 -7.26 -11.78 1.08
N LEU A 153 -7.73 -12.94 1.55
CA LEU A 153 -8.13 -13.12 2.94
C LEU A 153 -6.91 -13.23 3.86
N ALA A 154 -5.89 -13.98 3.44
CA ALA A 154 -4.61 -14.07 4.13
C ALA A 154 -3.94 -12.69 4.22
N LEU A 155 -3.95 -11.91 3.12
CA LEU A 155 -3.44 -10.55 3.12
C LEU A 155 -4.18 -9.66 4.13
N ARG A 156 -5.52 -9.64 4.08
CA ARG A 156 -6.34 -8.80 4.97
C ARG A 156 -6.05 -9.09 6.43
N ARG A 157 -5.96 -10.37 6.81
CA ARG A 157 -5.64 -10.80 8.18
C ARG A 157 -4.26 -10.33 8.65
N LEU A 158 -3.25 -10.42 7.77
CA LEU A 158 -1.91 -9.92 8.08
C LEU A 158 -1.93 -8.41 8.34
N LEU A 159 -2.57 -7.65 7.45
CA LEU A 159 -2.64 -6.19 7.56
C LEU A 159 -3.54 -5.72 8.72
N ASP A 160 -4.61 -6.44 9.05
CA ASP A 160 -5.44 -6.18 10.24
C ASP A 160 -4.64 -6.44 11.52
N THR A 161 -3.85 -7.52 11.57
CA THR A 161 -2.96 -7.79 12.71
C THR A 161 -1.92 -6.67 12.87
N ALA A 162 -1.38 -6.17 11.76
CA ALA A 162 -0.44 -5.06 11.78
C ALA A 162 -1.11 -3.75 12.20
N LEU A 163 -2.35 -3.52 11.77
CA LEU A 163 -3.17 -2.36 12.12
C LEU A 163 -3.42 -2.32 13.63
N ASP A 164 -3.87 -3.43 14.21
CA ASP A 164 -4.10 -3.54 15.66
C ASP A 164 -2.83 -3.32 16.47
N ALA A 165 -1.67 -3.70 15.92
CA ALA A 165 -0.38 -3.53 16.59
C ALA A 165 0.19 -2.11 16.50
N LEU A 166 -0.15 -1.34 15.46
CA LEU A 166 0.49 -0.06 15.15
C LEU A 166 -0.40 1.17 15.34
N ALA A 167 -1.71 1.05 15.12
CA ALA A 167 -2.63 2.18 15.15
C ALA A 167 -3.90 1.87 15.97
N PRO A 168 -3.80 1.83 17.31
CA PRO A 168 -4.92 1.57 18.20
C PRO A 168 -5.95 2.72 18.28
N PHE A 169 -5.73 3.82 17.55
CA PHE A 169 -6.54 5.04 17.55
C PHE A 169 -7.50 5.12 16.36
#